data_AF-S2RXL9-F1
#
_entry.id   AF-S2RXL9-F1
#
_cell.length_a   1.000
_cell.length_b   1.000
_cell.length_c   1.000
_cell.angle_alpha   90.00
_cell.angle_beta   90.00
_cell.angle_gamma   90.00
#
_symmetry.space_group_name_H-M   'P 1'
#
loop_
_entity.id
_entity.type
_entity.pdbx_description
1 polymer ?
#
loop_
_entity_poly.entity_id
_entity_poly.type
_entity_poly.pdbx_seq_one_letter_code
_entity_poly.pdbx_strand_id
1 'polypeptide(L)'
;MKASDIPSSKTVQAHILANKIKHGWNTTDTNFEMLLAYHEMAELTTALLKDDHANIAEELADVTIYLLGIAEMTDVDLAQAVHKKVAI
;
A
#
# COMPACT_ATOMS: atom_id res chain seq x y z
N MET A 1 -2.32 20.91 11.96
CA MET A 1 -3.42 20.22 11.26
C MET A 1 -4.18 19.40 12.28
N LYS A 2 -5.51 19.49 12.29
CA LYS A 2 -6.39 18.55 12.98
C LYS A 2 -6.47 17.26 12.15
N ALA A 3 -6.89 16.15 12.76
CA ALA A 3 -7.06 14.89 12.03
C ALA A 3 -8.03 14.98 10.84
N SER A 4 -8.97 15.92 10.90
CA SER A 4 -9.88 16.29 9.81
C SER A 4 -9.20 16.88 8.58
N ASP A 5 -7.94 17.31 8.68
CA ASP A 5 -7.24 18.06 7.63
C ASP A 5 -6.35 17.16 6.76
N ILE A 6 -6.17 15.88 7.12
CA ILE A 6 -5.42 14.91 6.30
C ILE A 6 -6.37 14.34 5.23
N PRO A 7 -6.03 14.42 3.93
CA PRO A 7 -6.83 13.79 2.89
C PRO A 7 -6.98 12.28 3.12
N SER A 8 -8.20 11.79 3.01
CA SER A 8 -8.50 10.35 3.03
C SER A 8 -7.78 9.62 1.88
N SER A 9 -7.29 8.41 2.14
CA SER A 9 -6.76 7.54 1.08
C SER A 9 -7.82 6.66 0.41
N LYS A 10 -9.11 6.74 0.81
CA LYS A 10 -10.15 5.84 0.27
C LYS A 10 -10.30 5.92 -1.24
N THR A 11 -10.11 7.09 -1.85
CA THR A 11 -10.19 7.22 -3.32
C THR A 11 -9.09 6.42 -4.04
N VAL A 12 -7.83 6.50 -3.57
CA VAL A 12 -6.72 5.76 -4.19
C VAL A 12 -6.79 4.26 -3.87
N GLN A 13 -7.20 3.91 -2.65
CA GLN A 13 -7.44 2.54 -2.22
C GLN A 13 -8.49 1.84 -3.10
N ALA A 14 -9.65 2.49 -3.31
CA ALA A 14 -10.71 1.98 -4.19
C ALA A 14 -10.24 1.84 -5.64
N HIS A 15 -9.41 2.78 -6.12
CA HIS A 15 -8.84 2.70 -7.47
C HIS A 15 -7.92 1.49 -7.62
N ILE A 16 -7.05 1.22 -6.63
CA ILE A 16 -6.16 0.06 -6.61
C ILE A 16 -6.98 -1.24 -6.63
N LEU A 17 -7.96 -1.37 -5.72
CA LEU A 17 -8.78 -2.58 -5.67
C LEU A 17 -9.55 -2.81 -6.98
N ALA A 18 -10.12 -1.76 -7.57
CA ALA A 18 -10.79 -1.84 -8.87
C ALA A 18 -9.83 -2.26 -10.00
N ASN A 19 -8.58 -1.78 -9.98
CA ASN A 19 -7.56 -2.20 -10.93
C ASN A 19 -7.22 -3.69 -10.77
N LYS A 20 -7.08 -4.19 -9.54
CA LYS A 20 -6.84 -5.63 -9.27
C LYS A 20 -7.98 -6.50 -9.79
N ILE A 21 -9.24 -6.10 -9.54
CA ILE A 21 -10.44 -6.78 -10.07
C ILE A 21 -10.40 -6.84 -11.59
N LYS A 22 -10.07 -5.72 -12.25
CA LYS A 22 -9.99 -5.65 -13.71
C LYS A 22 -8.98 -6.63 -14.31
N HIS A 23 -7.87 -6.89 -13.62
CA HIS A 23 -6.82 -7.81 -14.07
C HIS A 23 -7.04 -9.26 -13.61
N GLY A 24 -8.10 -9.54 -12.84
CA GLY A 24 -8.37 -10.87 -12.31
C GLY A 24 -7.37 -11.30 -11.21
N TRP A 25 -6.75 -10.34 -10.52
CA TRP A 25 -5.86 -10.62 -9.40
C TRP A 25 -6.64 -10.91 -8.11
N ASN A 26 -5.93 -11.44 -7.12
CA ASN A 26 -6.51 -11.71 -5.81
C ASN A 26 -7.02 -10.43 -5.15
N THR A 27 -8.22 -10.52 -4.56
CA THR A 27 -8.91 -9.42 -3.87
C THR A 27 -9.75 -9.90 -2.69
N THR A 28 -9.58 -11.17 -2.30
CA THR A 28 -10.41 -11.83 -1.27
C THR A 28 -9.56 -12.47 -0.18
N ASP A 29 -8.39 -13.02 -0.50
CA ASP A 29 -7.47 -13.57 0.49
C ASP A 29 -6.48 -12.49 0.97
N THR A 30 -6.75 -11.93 2.14
CA THR A 30 -5.89 -10.90 2.74
C THR A 30 -4.52 -11.45 3.17
N ASN A 31 -4.43 -12.73 3.54
CA ASN A 31 -3.13 -13.33 3.90
C ASN A 31 -2.24 -13.48 2.66
N PHE A 32 -2.84 -13.83 1.52
CA PHE A 32 -2.12 -13.88 0.25
C PHE A 32 -1.67 -12.50 -0.21
N GLU A 33 -2.51 -11.46 -0.08
CA GLU A 33 -2.07 -10.07 -0.33
C GLU A 33 -0.91 -9.65 0.57
N MET A 34 -0.93 -10.04 1.84
CA MET A 34 0.17 -9.75 2.76
C MET A 34 1.46 -10.48 2.35
N LEU A 35 1.36 -11.72 1.86
CA LEU A 35 2.52 -12.44 1.32
C LEU A 35 3.13 -11.74 0.11
N LEU A 36 2.30 -11.20 -0.78
CA LEU A 36 2.76 -10.40 -1.92
C LEU A 36 3.40 -9.09 -1.45
N ALA A 37 2.83 -8.40 -0.46
CA ALA A 37 3.47 -7.23 0.15
C ALA A 37 4.87 -7.56 0.73
N TYR A 38 5.05 -8.74 1.34
CA TYR A 38 6.37 -9.20 1.80
C TYR A 38 7.35 -9.45 0.65
N HIS A 39 6.87 -9.87 -0.51
CA HIS A 39 7.69 -10.03 -1.70
C HIS A 39 8.22 -8.68 -2.19
N GLU A 40 7.36 -7.69 -2.38
CA GLU A 40 7.76 -6.33 -2.79
C GLU A 40 8.74 -5.69 -1.77
N MET A 41 8.55 -5.96 -0.47
CA MET A 41 9.47 -5.49 0.57
C MET A 41 10.89 -6.08 0.40
N ALA A 42 11.01 -7.31 -0.10
CA ALA A 42 12.31 -7.93 -0.36
C ALA A 42 13.00 -7.31 -1.60
N GLU A 43 12.22 -6.93 -2.61
CA GLU A 43 12.70 -6.24 -3.81
C GLU A 43 13.14 -4.81 -3.47
N LEU A 44 12.34 -4.06 -2.71
CA LEU A 44 12.73 -2.76 -2.13
C LEU A 44 14.02 -2.85 -1.32
N THR A 45 14.15 -3.87 -0.46
CA THR A 45 15.38 -4.10 0.31
C THR A 45 16.58 -4.31 -0.60
N THR A 46 16.40 -5.07 -1.69
CA THR A 46 17.45 -5.33 -2.68
C THR A 46 17.85 -4.05 -3.42
N ALA A 47 16.89 -3.22 -3.82
CA ALA A 47 17.14 -1.94 -4.48
C ALA A 47 17.93 -0.98 -3.58
N LEU A 48 17.54 -0.87 -2.30
CA LEU A 48 18.25 -0.07 -1.29
C LEU A 48 19.69 -0.55 -1.05
N LEU A 49 19.91 -1.87 -0.96
CA LEU A 49 21.26 -2.43 -0.76
C LEU A 49 22.18 -2.19 -1.95
N LYS A 50 21.63 -2.04 -3.15
CA LYS A 50 22.38 -1.80 -4.39
C LYS A 50 22.55 -0.32 -4.74
N ASP A 51 21.97 0.59 -3.94
CA ASP A 51 21.89 2.03 -4.24
C ASP A 51 21.26 2.32 -5.62
N ASP A 52 20.29 1.48 -6.01
CA ASP A 52 19.61 1.56 -7.30
C ASP A 52 18.45 2.56 -7.23
N HIS A 53 18.76 3.85 -7.34
CA HIS A 53 17.78 4.92 -7.21
C HIS A 53 16.62 4.86 -8.21
N ALA A 54 16.83 4.25 -9.38
CA ALA A 54 15.76 4.07 -10.36
C ALA A 54 14.72 3.07 -9.84
N ASN A 55 15.18 1.93 -9.31
CA ASN A 55 14.29 0.90 -8.78
C ASN A 55 13.70 1.25 -7.41
N ILE A 56 14.40 2.00 -6.55
CA ILE A 56 13.88 2.37 -5.21
C ILE A 56 12.48 3.02 -5.30
N ALA A 57 12.25 3.89 -6.30
CA ALA A 57 10.97 4.57 -6.45
C ALA A 57 9.84 3.63 -6.90
N GLU A 58 10.15 2.67 -7.78
CA GLU A 58 9.23 1.64 -8.27
C GLU A 58 8.83 0.71 -7.13
N GLU A 59 9.81 0.14 -6.43
CA GLU A 59 9.59 -0.81 -5.33
C GLU A 59 8.85 -0.17 -4.14
N LEU A 60 9.08 1.11 -3.86
CA LEU A 60 8.29 1.86 -2.88
C LEU A 60 6.81 1.96 -3.30
N ALA A 61 6.54 2.14 -4.59
CA ALA A 61 5.19 2.18 -5.11
C ALA A 61 4.53 0.80 -4.99
N ASP A 62 5.25 -0.28 -5.31
CA ASP A 62 4.71 -1.64 -5.26
C ASP A 62 4.31 -2.06 -3.84
N VAL A 63 5.19 -1.87 -2.86
CA VAL A 63 4.86 -2.05 -1.43
C VAL A 63 3.62 -1.23 -1.05
N THR A 64 3.58 0.04 -1.45
CA THR A 64 2.49 0.95 -1.10
C THR A 64 1.15 0.51 -1.72
N ILE A 65 1.17 0.01 -2.95
CA ILE A 65 -0.01 -0.50 -3.67
C ILE A 65 -0.60 -1.68 -2.90
N TYR A 66 0.21 -2.62 -2.43
CA TYR A 66 -0.29 -3.74 -1.64
C TYR A 66 -0.85 -3.28 -0.29
N LEU A 67 -0.17 -2.39 0.43
CA LEU A 67 -0.67 -1.87 1.71
C LEU A 67 -2.01 -1.13 1.56
N LEU A 68 -2.15 -0.30 0.52
CA LEU A 68 -3.41 0.40 0.21
C LEU A 68 -4.51 -0.57 -0.23
N GLY A 69 -4.19 -1.60 -1.01
CA GLY A 69 -5.13 -2.65 -1.40
C GLY A 69 -5.65 -3.43 -0.19
N ILE A 70 -4.76 -3.85 0.70
CA ILE A 70 -5.11 -4.53 1.97
C ILE A 70 -5.97 -3.61 2.85
N ALA A 71 -5.64 -2.32 2.93
CA ALA A 71 -6.44 -1.36 3.67
C ALA A 71 -7.88 -1.25 3.12
N GLU A 72 -8.06 -1.28 1.80
CA GLU A 72 -9.41 -1.31 1.22
C GLU A 72 -10.16 -2.60 1.55
N MET A 73 -9.49 -3.76 1.42
CA MET A 73 -10.08 -5.07 1.71
C MET A 73 -10.48 -5.24 3.18
N THR A 74 -9.88 -4.47 4.08
CA THR A 74 -10.13 -4.50 5.53
C THR A 74 -10.94 -3.31 6.03
N ASP A 75 -11.48 -2.49 5.13
CA ASP A 75 -12.24 -1.26 5.40
C ASP A 75 -11.52 -0.24 6.31
N VAL A 76 -10.22 -0.06 6.08
CA VAL A 76 -9.37 0.91 6.77
C VAL A 76 -9.09 2.10 5.85
N ASP A 77 -9.30 3.33 6.35
CA ASP A 77 -8.69 4.52 5.74
C ASP A 77 -7.24 4.64 6.22
N LEU A 78 -6.30 4.20 5.38
CA LEU A 78 -4.89 4.09 5.75
C LEU A 78 -4.27 5.45 6.09
N ALA A 79 -4.58 6.51 5.33
CA ALA A 79 -4.07 7.85 5.62
C ALA A 79 -4.52 8.34 6.99
N GLN A 80 -5.78 8.12 7.34
CA GLN A 80 -6.31 8.44 8.67
C GLN A 80 -5.66 7.59 9.77
N ALA A 81 -5.44 6.30 9.53
CA ALA A 81 -4.79 5.39 10.47
C ALA A 81 -3.33 5.78 10.75
N VAL A 82 -2.55 6.05 9.69
CA VAL A 82 -1.17 6.56 9.78
C VAL A 82 -1.15 7.87 10.54
N HIS A 83 -2.05 8.80 10.21
CA HIS A 83 -2.10 10.09 10.89
C HIS A 83 -2.33 9.97 12.40
N LYS A 84 -3.34 9.17 12.79
CA LYS A 84 -3.61 8.89 14.20
C LYS A 84 -2.40 8.31 14.92
N LYS A 85 -1.59 7.49 14.22
CA LYS A 85 -0.41 6.84 14.79
C LYS A 85 0.77 7.81 14.98
N VAL A 86 1.02 8.71 14.03
CA VAL A 86 2.14 9.67 14.10
C VAL A 86 1.87 10.87 15.01
N ALA A 87 0.61 11.08 15.41
CA ALA A 87 0.23 12.12 16.37
C ALA A 87 0.43 11.71 17.85
N ILE A 88 0.89 10.48 18.10
CA ILE A 88 1.27 9.94 19.41
C ILE A 88 2.73 10.26 19.68
#